data_AF-A0A349JGS7-F1
#
_entry.id   AF-A0A349JGS7-F1
#
_cell.length_a   1.000
_cell.length_b   1.000
_cell.length_c   1.000
_cell.angle_alpha   90.00
_cell.angle_beta   90.00
_cell.angle_gamma   90.00
#
_symmetry.space_group_name_H-M   'P 1'
#
loop_
_entity.id
_entity.type
_entity.pdbx_description
1 polymer ?
#
loop_
_entity_poly.entity_id
_entity_poly.type
_entity_poly.pdbx_seq_one_letter_code
_entity_poly.pdbx_strand_id
1 'polypeptide(L)' 'EAALFDELSRLTGIPPARLKVTASSRQSWPNTCLGLASSDELCGQMIVEGWRVVVSDGRHTWVYRTDARGKVFRLEKKD' A
#
# COMPACT_ATOMS: atom_id res chain seq x y z
N GLU A 1 -8.21 -6.80 7.52
CA GLU A 1 -7.49 -5.54 7.84
C GLU A 1 -6.20 -5.68 8.66
N ALA A 2 -6.02 -6.65 9.57
CA ALA A 2 -4.88 -6.68 10.51
C ALA A 2 -3.48 -6.74 9.84
N ALA A 3 -3.34 -7.48 8.73
CA ALA A 3 -2.07 -7.63 8.04
C ALA A 3 -1.54 -6.31 7.42
N LEU A 4 -2.44 -5.43 6.98
CA LEU A 4 -2.07 -4.12 6.45
C LEU A 4 -1.42 -3.29 7.57
N PHE A 5 -2.06 -3.18 8.73
CA PHE A 5 -1.54 -2.34 9.80
C PHE A 5 -0.25 -2.89 10.43
N ASP A 6 -0.08 -4.20 10.51
CA ASP A 6 1.15 -4.84 11.00
C ASP A 6 2.33 -4.55 10.06
N GLU A 7 2.14 -4.77 8.75
CA GLU A 7 3.15 -4.49 7.74
C GLU A 7 3.48 -2.99 7.69
N LEU A 8 2.47 -2.13 7.81
CA LEU A 8 2.64 -0.69 7.92
C LEU A 8 3.48 -0.32 9.13
N SER A 9 3.17 -0.90 10.29
CA SER A 9 3.93 -0.66 11.52
C SER A 9 5.37 -1.12 11.38
N ARG A 10 5.64 -2.22 10.68
CA ARG A 10 7.00 -2.71 10.43
C ARG A 10 7.78 -1.81 9.46
N LEU A 11 7.12 -1.33 8.40
CA LEU A 11 7.75 -0.50 7.38
C LEU A 11 7.96 0.95 7.81
N THR A 12 7.05 1.50 8.60
CA THR A 12 7.08 2.91 9.02
C THR A 12 7.55 3.12 10.45
N GLY A 13 7.56 2.08 11.27
CA GLY A 13 7.81 2.16 12.72
C GLY A 13 6.63 2.73 13.52
N ILE A 14 5.45 2.89 12.91
CA ILE A 14 4.29 3.54 13.53
C ILE A 14 3.26 2.51 13.98
N PRO A 15 2.83 2.53 15.25
CA PRO A 15 1.89 1.55 15.75
C PRO A 15 0.57 1.55 14.95
N PRO A 16 -0.02 0.37 14.68
CA PRO A 16 -1.32 0.20 14.02
C PRO A 16 -2.40 1.14 14.54
N ALA A 17 -2.40 1.33 15.87
CA ALA A 17 -3.40 2.09 16.59
C ALA A 17 -3.39 3.60 16.29
N ARG A 18 -2.27 4.16 15.80
CA ARG A 18 -2.22 5.57 15.39
C ARG A 18 -2.48 5.79 13.90
N LEU A 19 -2.30 4.76 13.08
CA LEU A 19 -2.56 4.81 11.66
C LEU A 19 -4.06 4.85 11.39
N LYS A 20 -4.55 5.90 10.75
CA LYS A 20 -5.94 6.03 10.31
C LYS A 20 -6.02 6.07 8.78
N VAL A 21 -6.86 5.22 8.22
CA VAL A 21 -7.18 5.29 6.79
C VAL A 21 -8.05 6.52 6.55
N THR A 22 -7.51 7.51 5.84
CA THR A 22 -8.23 8.74 5.47
C THR A 22 -8.94 8.61 4.14
N ALA A 23 -8.45 7.76 3.23
CA ALA A 23 -9.13 7.48 1.97
C ALA A 23 -8.78 6.08 1.46
N SER A 24 -9.68 5.48 0.69
CA SER A 24 -9.42 4.23 -0.02
C SER A 24 -10.17 4.24 -1.35
N SER A 25 -9.45 4.15 -2.46
CA SER A 25 -10.04 4.07 -3.80
C SER A 25 -9.65 2.77 -4.49
N ARG A 26 -10.62 2.11 -5.10
CA ARG A 26 -10.35 0.95 -5.95
C ARG A 26 -9.64 1.41 -7.22
N GLN A 27 -8.53 0.78 -7.56
CA GLN A 27 -7.72 1.14 -8.71
C GLN A 27 -7.08 -0.10 -9.32
N SER A 28 -6.94 -0.11 -10.63
CA SER A 28 -6.24 -1.16 -11.38
C SER A 28 -4.77 -0.76 -11.59
N TRP A 29 -3.87 -1.71 -11.37
CA TRP A 29 -2.43 -1.54 -11.51
C TRP A 29 -1.91 -2.19 -12.79
N PRO A 30 -0.87 -1.63 -13.43
CA PRO A 30 -0.35 -2.16 -14.69
C PRO A 30 0.48 -3.44 -14.56
N ASN A 31 0.86 -3.83 -13.33
CA ASN A 31 1.68 -5.01 -13.06
C ASN A 31 1.38 -5.59 -11.66
N THR A 32 1.90 -6.77 -11.38
CA THR A 32 1.77 -7.46 -10.08
C THR A 32 2.44 -6.71 -8.92
N CYS A 33 3.35 -5.79 -9.21
CA CYS A 33 4.02 -4.94 -8.23
C CYS A 33 3.31 -3.60 -8.04
N LEU A 34 2.06 -3.49 -8.50
CA LEU A 34 1.20 -2.33 -8.28
C LEU A 34 1.74 -1.04 -8.93
N GLY A 35 2.55 -1.17 -9.98
CA GLY A 35 3.27 -0.07 -10.61
C GLY A 35 4.48 0.45 -9.80
N LEU A 36 4.88 -0.25 -8.74
CA LEU A 36 5.98 0.08 -7.84
C LEU A 36 7.01 -1.06 -7.83
N ALA A 37 7.38 -1.50 -9.04
CA ALA A 37 8.45 -2.47 -9.24
C ALA A 37 9.78 -1.89 -8.72
N SER A 38 10.53 -2.67 -7.95
CA SER A 38 11.92 -2.35 -7.65
C SER A 38 12.82 -2.66 -8.85
N SER A 39 13.96 -1.98 -8.99
CA SER A 39 14.86 -2.14 -10.15
C SER A 39 15.31 -3.58 -10.41
N ASP A 40 15.30 -4.44 -9.39
CA ASP A 40 15.73 -5.85 -9.48
C ASP A 40 14.56 -6.84 -9.39
N GLU A 41 13.30 -6.36 -9.38
CA GLU A 41 12.13 -7.22 -9.19
C GLU A 41 11.42 -7.51 -10.52
N LEU A 42 11.27 -8.80 -10.82
CA LEU A 42 10.47 -9.26 -11.96
C LEU A 42 8.99 -9.25 -11.59
N CYS A 43 8.29 -8.24 -12.10
CA CYS A 43 6.85 -8.08 -11.92
C CYS A 43 6.11 -8.67 -13.12
N GLY A 44 5.06 -9.45 -12.86
CA GLY A 44 4.16 -9.93 -13.90
C GLY A 44 3.48 -8.75 -14.61
N GLN A 45 3.56 -8.73 -15.94
CA GLN A 45 2.92 -7.70 -16.78
C GLN A 45 1.44 -8.03 -16.97
N MET A 46 0.63 -7.77 -15.95
CA MET A 46 -0.82 -7.96 -16.01
C MET A 46 -1.55 -6.84 -15.26
N ILE A 47 -2.76 -6.52 -15.71
CA ILE A 47 -3.63 -5.59 -15.00
C ILE A 47 -4.11 -6.26 -13.71
N VAL A 48 -3.70 -5.72 -12.56
CA VAL A 48 -4.10 -6.22 -11.24
C VAL A 48 -5.09 -5.26 -10.63
N GLU A 49 -6.31 -5.72 -10.38
CA GLU A 49 -7.25 -4.95 -9.58
C GLU A 49 -6.75 -4.84 -8.13
N GLY A 50 -6.92 -3.66 -7.56
CA GLY A 50 -6.42 -3.37 -6.23
C GLY A 50 -7.04 -2.13 -5.62
N TRP A 51 -6.39 -1.65 -4.56
CA TRP A 51 -6.83 -0.52 -3.78
C TRP A 51 -5.68 0.42 -3.50
N ARG A 52 -5.94 1.72 -3.66
CA ARG A 52 -5.08 2.81 -3.24
C ARG A 52 -5.61 3.33 -1.91
N VAL A 53 -4.89 3.07 -0.83
CA VAL A 53 -5.28 3.41 0.54
C VAL A 53 -4.38 4.54 1.02
N VAL A 54 -4.98 5.65 1.43
CA VAL A 54 -4.30 6.78 2.05
C VAL A 54 -4.43 6.64 3.55
N VAL A 55 -3.29 6.63 4.23
CA VAL A 55 -3.17 6.46 5.68
C VAL A 55 -2.52 7.70 6.24
N SER A 56 -3.04 8.22 7.35
CA SER A 56 -2.47 9.35 8.06
C SER A 56 -2.35 9.03 9.55
N ASP A 57 -1.26 9.48 10.15
CA ASP A 57 -1.02 9.44 11.60
C ASP A 57 -1.42 10.77 12.27
N GLY A 58 -1.91 11.73 11.47
CA GLY A 58 -2.18 13.11 11.90
C GLY A 58 -0.98 14.04 11.78
N ARG A 59 0.23 13.50 11.61
CA ARG A 59 1.45 14.27 11.28
C ARG A 59 1.94 14.03 9.86
N HIS A 60 2.02 12.76 9.46
CA HIS A 60 2.46 12.37 8.14
C HIS A 60 1.35 11.60 7.44
N THR A 61 1.39 11.61 6.12
CA THR A 61 0.43 10.92 5.28
C THR A 61 1.18 10.00 4.31
N TRP A 62 0.72 8.77 4.22
CA TRP A 62 1.26 7.75 3.35
C TRP A 62 0.19 7.27 2.40
N VAL A 63 0.60 7.03 1.16
CA VAL A 63 -0.25 6.39 0.16
C VAL A 63 0.28 4.99 -0.07
N TYR A 64 -0.58 4.02 0.12
CA TYR A 64 -0.32 2.61 -0.11
C TYR A 64 -1.13 2.09 -1.27
N ARG A 65 -0.54 1.14 -1.98
CA ARG A 65 -1.19 0.34 -3.00
C ARG A 65 -1.25 -1.08 -2.49
N THR A 66 -2.39 -1.71 -2.71
CA THR A 66 -2.56 -3.14 -2.48
C THR A 66 -3.34 -3.79 -3.61
N ASP A 67 -3.23 -5.11 -3.76
CA ASP A 67 -4.07 -5.88 -4.68
C ASP A 67 -5.45 -6.15 -4.07
N ALA A 68 -6.39 -6.65 -4.89
CA ALA A 68 -7.76 -6.89 -4.46
C ALA A 68 -7.88 -7.90 -3.31
N ARG A 69 -6.88 -8.76 -3.11
CA ARG A 69 -6.82 -9.75 -2.02
C ARG A 69 -6.03 -9.27 -0.81
N GLY A 70 -5.40 -8.09 -0.85
CA GLY A 70 -4.59 -7.61 0.26
C GLY A 70 -3.36 -8.49 0.54
N LYS A 71 -2.78 -9.10 -0.50
CA LYS A 71 -1.58 -9.95 -0.39
C LYS A 71 -0.29 -9.17 -0.62
N VAL A 72 -0.35 -8.15 -1.47
CA VAL A 72 0.79 -7.30 -1.83
C VAL A 72 0.53 -5.91 -1.28
N PHE A 73 1.50 -5.35 -0.56
CA PHE A 73 1.45 -3.98 -0.07
C PHE A 73 2.68 -3.24 -0.53
N ARG A 74 2.48 -2.06 -1.14
CA ARG A 74 3.57 -1.21 -1.61
C ARG A 74 3.31 0.25 -1.22
N LEU A 75 4.32 0.89 -0.66
CA LEU A 75 4.29 2.32 -0.35
C LEU A 75 4.51 3.10 -1.65
N GLU A 76 3.51 3.86 -2.08
CA GLU A 76 3.59 4.75 -3.24
C GLU A 76 4.31 6.04 -2.88
N LYS A 77 3.90 6.68 -1.77
CA LYS A 77 4.44 7.97 -1.36
C LYS A 77 4.34 8.14 0.15
N LYS A 78 5.37 8.73 0.73
CA LYS A 78 5.39 9.27 2.08
C LYS A 78 5.62 10.78 1.97
N ASP A 79 4.78 11.55 2.64
CA ASP A 79 5.01 12.97 2.91
C ASP A 79 5.70 13.13 4.26
#